data_AF-A3U3F2-F1
#
_entry.id   AF-A3U3F2-F1
#
_cell.length_a   1.000
_cell.length_b   1.000
_cell.length_c   1.000
_cell.angle_alpha   90.00
_cell.angle_beta   90.00
_cell.angle_gamma   90.00
#
_symmetry.space_group_name_H-M   'P 1'
#
loop_
_entity.id
_entity.type
_entity.pdbx_description
1 polymer ?
#
loop_
_entity_poly.entity_id
_entity_poly.type
_entity_poly.pdbx_seq_one_letter_code
_entity_poly.pdbx_strand_id
1 'polypeptide(L)'
;MSALPCAALAQTPSTNPSGDTPFNAMAIARDEADACRAPKASADLAETAYLRNGYRAILRILIAEEALASETCTCLLDQFTWDQALDALPRFQTSDNPRLPFKVLDLYAQADALEAQVVEACAE
;
A
#
# COMPACT_ATOMS: atom_id res chain seq x y z
N MET A 1 44.34 32.83 -44.14
CA MET A 1 44.89 32.22 -42.93
C MET A 1 43.70 31.99 -41.99
N SER A 2 43.09 30.81 -42.04
CA SER A 2 41.87 30.51 -41.27
C SER A 2 42.21 29.47 -40.21
N ALA A 3 42.08 29.85 -38.95
CA ALA A 3 42.33 28.97 -37.81
C ALA A 3 41.15 28.01 -37.63
N LEU A 4 41.42 26.70 -37.58
CA LEU A 4 40.44 25.70 -37.14
C LEU A 4 40.29 25.76 -35.61
N PRO A 5 39.08 25.63 -35.06
CA PRO A 5 38.91 25.41 -33.63
C PRO A 5 39.14 23.93 -33.31
N CYS A 6 40.08 23.64 -32.41
CA CYS A 6 40.25 22.32 -31.81
C CYS A 6 39.00 21.97 -30.98
N ALA A 7 38.29 20.92 -31.39
CA ALA A 7 37.27 20.29 -30.55
C ALA A 7 37.96 19.47 -29.45
N ALA A 8 37.78 19.87 -28.19
CA ALA A 8 38.20 19.09 -27.04
C ALA A 8 37.25 17.89 -26.85
N LEU A 9 37.80 16.68 -26.83
CA LEU A 9 37.04 15.45 -26.53
C LEU A 9 36.67 15.43 -25.04
N ALA A 10 35.37 15.41 -24.75
CA ALA A 10 34.86 15.18 -23.41
C ALA A 10 35.09 13.70 -23.03
N GLN A 11 35.83 13.46 -21.95
CA GLN A 11 35.99 12.13 -21.37
C GLN A 11 34.72 11.75 -20.63
N THR A 12 34.06 10.68 -21.05
CA THR A 12 32.95 10.08 -20.30
C THR A 12 33.49 9.43 -19.03
N PRO A 13 33.00 9.75 -17.82
CA PRO A 13 33.38 9.02 -16.62
C PRO A 13 32.82 7.60 -16.73
N SER A 14 33.71 6.61 -16.83
CA SER A 14 33.34 5.20 -16.72
C SER A 14 33.18 4.87 -15.23
N THR A 15 31.94 4.81 -14.75
CA THR A 15 31.66 4.18 -13.46
C THR A 15 31.72 2.67 -13.68
N ASN A 16 32.79 2.02 -13.22
CA ASN A 16 32.77 0.57 -13.09
C ASN A 16 31.66 0.20 -12.09
N PRO A 17 30.74 -0.71 -12.42
CA PRO A 17 29.80 -1.21 -11.43
C PRO A 17 30.61 -1.91 -10.34
N SER A 18 30.64 -1.33 -9.14
CA SER A 18 31.19 -2.00 -7.97
C SER A 18 30.36 -3.25 -7.71
N GLY A 19 30.93 -4.41 -8.03
CA GLY A 19 30.74 -5.74 -7.44
C GLY A 19 29.33 -6.21 -7.08
N ASP A 20 29.02 -7.45 -7.47
CA ASP A 20 27.85 -8.27 -7.10
C ASP A 20 27.65 -8.39 -5.57
N THR A 21 27.32 -7.29 -4.92
CA THR A 21 26.92 -7.27 -3.51
C THR A 21 25.43 -7.51 -3.52
N PRO A 22 24.94 -8.71 -3.16
CA PRO A 22 23.50 -8.95 -3.08
C PRO A 22 22.88 -7.96 -2.09
N PHE A 23 21.70 -7.44 -2.44
CA PHE A 23 20.93 -6.60 -1.53
C PHE A 23 20.63 -7.39 -0.25
N ASN A 24 21.37 -7.11 0.82
CA ASN A 24 21.03 -7.58 2.15
C ASN A 24 19.88 -6.73 2.67
N ALA A 25 18.66 -7.25 2.61
CA ALA A 25 17.52 -6.63 3.27
C ALA A 25 17.75 -6.68 4.79
N MET A 26 17.81 -5.53 5.46
CA MET A 26 17.73 -5.48 6.92
C MET A 26 16.33 -5.94 7.33
N ALA A 27 16.23 -7.06 8.03
CA ALA A 27 14.99 -7.47 8.67
C ALA A 27 14.67 -6.48 9.80
N ILE A 28 13.72 -5.59 9.57
CA ILE A 28 13.19 -4.71 10.61
C ILE A 28 12.29 -5.58 11.50
N ALA A 29 12.53 -5.58 12.81
CA ALA A 29 11.68 -6.26 13.77
C ALA A 29 10.25 -5.70 13.67
N ARG A 30 9.28 -6.60 13.62
CA ARG A 30 7.85 -6.30 13.50
C ARG A 30 7.38 -5.71 14.84
N ASP A 31 7.06 -4.41 14.90
CA ASP A 31 6.43 -3.84 16.10
C ASP A 31 5.06 -4.47 16.35
N GLU A 32 4.57 -4.51 17.59
CA GLU A 32 3.22 -5.03 17.92
C GLU A 32 2.11 -4.29 17.15
N ALA A 33 2.29 -2.99 16.86
CA ALA A 33 1.39 -2.22 15.99
C ALA A 33 1.35 -2.75 14.54
N ASP A 34 2.38 -3.49 14.11
CA ASP A 34 2.47 -4.12 12.80
C ASP A 34 1.83 -5.54 12.79
N ALA A 35 1.38 -6.06 13.94
CA ALA A 35 0.54 -7.25 14.02
C ALA A 35 -0.90 -6.98 13.53
N CYS A 36 -1.43 -5.77 13.78
CA CYS A 36 -2.76 -5.37 13.32
C CYS A 36 -2.78 -4.72 11.93
N ARG A 37 -1.62 -4.58 11.29
CA ARG A 37 -1.54 -4.04 9.94
C ARG A 37 -2.10 -5.05 8.94
N ALA A 38 -3.15 -4.64 8.21
CA ALA A 38 -3.70 -5.45 7.13
C ALA A 38 -2.60 -5.98 6.19
N PRO A 39 -2.55 -7.29 5.91
CA PRO A 39 -1.45 -7.90 5.16
C PRO A 39 -1.46 -7.44 3.71
N LYS A 40 -0.33 -7.65 3.02
CA LYS A 40 -0.28 -7.48 1.57
C LYS A 40 -1.09 -8.59 0.92
N ALA A 41 -2.07 -8.23 0.09
CA ALA A 41 -2.86 -9.19 -0.67
C ALA A 41 -1.99 -10.04 -1.61
N SER A 42 -2.23 -11.36 -1.63
CA SER A 42 -1.55 -12.32 -2.50
C SER A 42 -1.98 -12.17 -3.96
N ALA A 43 -1.16 -12.67 -4.89
CA ALA A 43 -1.49 -12.64 -6.32
C ALA A 43 -2.75 -13.45 -6.66
N ASP A 44 -3.08 -14.47 -5.85
CA ASP A 44 -4.26 -15.32 -6.03
C ASP A 44 -5.57 -14.56 -5.77
N LEU A 45 -5.53 -13.46 -5.01
CA LEU A 45 -6.72 -12.66 -4.71
C LEU A 45 -7.24 -11.89 -5.94
N ALA A 46 -6.32 -11.30 -6.72
CA ALA A 46 -6.70 -10.51 -7.89
C ALA A 46 -5.52 -10.31 -8.85
N GLU A 47 -5.84 -10.24 -10.14
CA GLU A 47 -4.87 -10.15 -11.25
C GLU A 47 -3.89 -8.98 -11.09
N THR A 48 -4.40 -7.78 -10.81
CA THR A 48 -3.58 -6.57 -10.79
C THR A 48 -3.26 -6.09 -9.38
N ALA A 49 -2.09 -5.47 -9.23
CA ALA A 49 -1.72 -4.82 -7.98
C ALA A 49 -2.72 -3.72 -7.58
N TYR A 50 -3.30 -3.03 -8.56
CA TYR A 50 -4.33 -2.03 -8.34
C TYR A 50 -5.56 -2.62 -7.62
N LEU A 51 -6.09 -3.76 -8.11
CA LEU A 51 -7.23 -4.43 -7.47
C LEU A 51 -6.87 -4.91 -6.07
N ARG A 52 -5.73 -5.58 -5.91
CA ARG A 52 -5.22 -6.07 -4.62
C ARG A 52 -5.05 -4.93 -3.61
N ASN A 53 -4.54 -3.78 -4.05
CA ASN A 53 -4.38 -2.61 -3.19
C ASN A 53 -5.72 -2.00 -2.78
N GLY A 54 -6.71 -1.99 -3.68
CA GLY A 54 -8.07 -1.57 -3.38
C GLY A 54 -8.75 -2.48 -2.36
N TYR A 55 -8.67 -3.81 -2.54
CA TYR A 55 -9.22 -4.76 -1.58
C TYR A 55 -8.55 -4.66 -0.21
N ARG A 56 -7.24 -4.41 -0.17
CA ARG A 56 -6.54 -4.11 1.09
C ARG A 56 -7.08 -2.85 1.77
N ALA A 57 -7.37 -1.79 1.01
CA ALA A 57 -7.95 -0.58 1.59
C ALA A 57 -9.39 -0.81 2.07
N ILE A 58 -10.21 -1.54 1.32
CA ILE A 58 -11.58 -1.92 1.74
C ILE A 58 -11.53 -2.73 3.03
N LEU A 59 -10.64 -3.74 3.13
CA LEU A 59 -10.47 -4.53 4.35
C LEU A 59 -10.15 -3.66 5.57
N ARG A 60 -9.25 -2.68 5.41
CA ARG A 60 -8.91 -1.70 6.46
C ARG A 60 -10.11 -0.86 6.88
N ILE A 61 -10.90 -0.39 5.91
CA ILE A 61 -12.13 0.37 6.18
C ILE A 61 -13.10 -0.47 7.00
N LEU A 62 -13.37 -1.72 6.59
CA LEU A 62 -14.29 -2.60 7.30
C LEU A 62 -13.87 -2.86 8.76
N ILE A 63 -12.57 -3.13 8.97
CA ILE A 63 -12.01 -3.35 10.31
C ILE A 63 -12.16 -2.09 11.17
N ALA A 64 -11.82 -0.91 10.63
CA ALA A 64 -11.90 0.34 11.38
C ALA A 64 -13.35 0.76 11.66
N GLU A 65 -14.27 0.55 10.72
CA GLU A 65 -15.70 0.74 10.94
C GLU A 65 -16.23 -0.15 12.08
N GLU A 66 -15.86 -1.43 12.10
CA GLU A 66 -16.25 -2.35 13.17
C GLU A 66 -15.64 -1.96 14.51
N ALA A 67 -14.38 -1.54 14.52
CA ALA A 67 -13.71 -1.09 15.74
C ALA A 67 -14.44 0.11 16.37
N LEU A 68 -14.83 1.09 15.54
CA LEU A 68 -15.62 2.24 15.98
C LEU A 68 -17.04 1.85 16.41
N ALA A 69 -17.70 0.98 15.66
CA ALA A 69 -19.09 0.59 15.93
C ALA A 69 -19.24 -0.25 17.21
N SER A 70 -18.24 -1.08 17.52
CA SER A 70 -18.21 -1.92 18.72
C SER A 70 -17.43 -1.29 19.88
N GLU A 71 -16.91 -0.08 19.71
CA GLU A 71 -16.09 0.65 20.68
C GLU A 71 -14.91 -0.19 21.21
N THR A 72 -14.32 -1.02 20.34
CA THR A 72 -13.22 -1.92 20.71
C THR A 72 -11.88 -1.38 20.27
N CYS A 73 -10.92 -1.42 21.19
CA CYS A 73 -9.53 -1.02 20.96
C CYS A 73 -8.60 -2.21 20.71
N THR A 74 -9.18 -3.38 20.43
CA THR A 74 -8.43 -4.61 20.17
C THR A 74 -8.20 -4.83 18.68
N CYS A 75 -7.21 -5.65 18.36
CA CYS A 75 -6.94 -6.07 17.00
C CYS A 75 -8.10 -6.93 16.47
N LEU A 76 -8.79 -6.49 15.41
CA LEU A 76 -9.86 -7.27 14.77
C LEU A 76 -9.42 -7.96 13.47
N LEU A 77 -8.13 -7.88 13.11
CA LEU A 77 -7.65 -8.37 11.81
C LEU A 77 -7.94 -9.86 11.57
N ASP A 78 -7.97 -10.67 12.62
CA ASP A 78 -8.27 -12.11 12.57
C ASP A 78 -9.76 -12.44 12.36
N GLN A 79 -10.64 -11.45 12.54
CA GLN A 79 -12.09 -11.56 12.35
C GLN A 79 -12.51 -11.16 10.93
N PHE A 80 -11.59 -10.63 10.12
CA PHE A 80 -11.86 -10.15 8.78
C PHE A 80 -11.08 -10.92 7.71
N THR A 81 -11.76 -11.25 6.60
CA THR A 81 -11.23 -12.01 5.47
C THR A 81 -11.24 -11.19 4.18
N TRP A 82 -10.49 -11.67 3.19
CA TRP A 82 -10.50 -11.08 1.86
C TRP A 82 -11.86 -11.18 1.17
N ASP A 83 -12.64 -12.23 1.43
CA ASP A 83 -13.98 -12.42 0.86
C ASP A 83 -14.93 -11.32 1.33
N GLN A 84 -14.85 -10.90 2.60
CA GLN A 84 -15.64 -9.76 3.09
C GLN A 84 -15.27 -8.45 2.37
N ALA A 85 -14.00 -8.25 2.01
CA ALA A 85 -13.59 -7.09 1.23
C ALA A 85 -14.09 -7.16 -0.22
N LEU A 86 -14.17 -8.35 -0.81
CA LEU A 86 -14.74 -8.57 -2.15
C LEU A 86 -16.26 -8.34 -2.15
N ASP A 87 -16.97 -8.87 -1.16
CA ASP A 87 -18.42 -8.71 -0.99
C ASP A 87 -18.80 -7.24 -0.73
N ALA A 88 -17.92 -6.49 -0.06
CA ALA A 88 -18.12 -5.07 0.19
C ALA A 88 -17.80 -4.17 -1.02
N LEU A 89 -17.18 -4.68 -2.10
CA LEU A 89 -16.79 -3.91 -3.29
C LEU A 89 -17.89 -2.96 -3.80
N PRO A 90 -19.17 -3.39 -3.94
CA PRO A 90 -20.22 -2.52 -4.47
C PRO A 90 -20.43 -1.22 -3.66
N ARG A 91 -20.11 -1.20 -2.35
CA ARG A 91 -20.18 0.01 -1.51
C ARG A 91 -19.20 1.10 -1.95
N PHE A 92 -18.13 0.71 -2.60
CA PHE A 92 -16.98 1.54 -2.95
C PHE A 92 -16.81 1.73 -4.45
N GLN A 93 -17.70 1.13 -5.25
CA GLN A 93 -17.61 1.17 -6.70
C GLN A 93 -17.91 2.58 -7.21
N THR A 94 -16.99 3.15 -7.97
CA THR A 94 -17.11 4.45 -8.64
C THR A 94 -17.23 4.32 -10.16
N SER A 95 -17.10 3.10 -10.70
CA SER A 95 -17.03 2.82 -12.13
C SER A 95 -17.44 1.39 -12.46
N ASP A 96 -18.10 1.19 -13.59
CA ASP A 96 -18.47 -0.14 -14.12
C ASP A 96 -17.30 -0.85 -14.82
N ASN A 97 -16.12 -0.21 -14.93
CA ASN A 97 -14.94 -0.85 -15.51
C ASN A 97 -14.37 -1.87 -14.52
N PRO A 98 -14.39 -3.19 -14.81
CA PRO A 98 -13.92 -4.22 -13.89
C PRO A 98 -12.41 -4.14 -13.60
N ARG A 99 -11.63 -3.44 -14.43
CA ARG A 99 -10.20 -3.19 -14.19
C ARG A 99 -9.94 -1.96 -13.33
N LEU A 100 -10.90 -1.04 -13.24
CA LEU A 100 -10.82 0.22 -12.49
C LEU A 100 -12.13 0.52 -11.75
N PRO A 101 -12.62 -0.39 -10.87
CA PRO A 101 -13.94 -0.25 -10.26
C PRO A 101 -14.03 0.88 -9.21
N PHE A 102 -12.91 1.31 -8.63
CA PHE A 102 -12.87 2.28 -7.51
C PHE A 102 -11.72 3.27 -7.65
N LYS A 103 -11.59 4.25 -6.75
CA LYS A 103 -10.40 5.09 -6.67
C LYS A 103 -9.54 4.64 -5.49
N VAL A 104 -8.45 3.92 -5.79
CA VAL A 104 -7.59 3.32 -4.75
C VAL A 104 -7.07 4.37 -3.77
N LEU A 105 -6.64 5.54 -4.25
CA LEU A 105 -6.14 6.59 -3.36
C LEU A 105 -7.22 7.14 -2.42
N ASP A 106 -8.45 7.27 -2.90
CA ASP A 106 -9.58 7.73 -2.07
C ASP A 106 -9.91 6.67 -1.00
N LEU A 107 -9.85 5.38 -1.34
CA LEU A 107 -10.02 4.29 -0.38
C LEU A 107 -8.93 4.31 0.71
N TYR A 108 -7.67 4.55 0.33
CA TYR A 108 -6.59 4.66 1.30
C TYR A 108 -6.79 5.87 2.23
N ALA A 109 -7.16 7.02 1.67
CA ALA A 109 -7.45 8.21 2.47
C ALA A 109 -8.61 7.97 3.45
N GLN A 110 -9.67 7.27 3.03
CA GLN A 110 -10.78 6.89 3.91
C GLN A 110 -10.33 5.91 5.00
N ALA A 111 -9.57 4.87 4.66
CA ALA A 111 -9.03 3.93 5.63
C ALA A 111 -8.17 4.63 6.69
N ASP A 112 -7.25 5.50 6.26
CA ASP A 112 -6.36 6.23 7.16
C ASP A 112 -7.14 7.17 8.08
N ALA A 113 -8.21 7.82 7.58
CA ALA A 113 -9.07 8.68 8.40
C ALA A 113 -9.89 7.90 9.44
N LEU A 114 -10.35 6.68 9.11
CA LEU A 114 -11.06 5.82 10.07
C LEU A 114 -10.10 5.23 11.10
N GLU A 115 -8.92 4.77 10.68
CA GLU A 115 -7.89 4.28 11.59
C GLU A 115 -7.42 5.37 12.56
N ALA A 116 -7.27 6.62 12.09
CA ALA A 116 -6.99 7.75 12.98
C ALA A 116 -8.12 7.97 14.01
N GLN A 117 -9.39 7.86 13.61
CA GLN A 117 -10.50 7.95 14.55
C GLN A 117 -10.48 6.81 15.59
N VAL A 118 -10.13 5.59 15.19
CA VAL A 118 -9.95 4.47 16.12
C VAL A 118 -8.85 4.79 17.13
N VAL A 119 -7.71 5.30 16.67
CA VAL A 119 -6.59 5.68 17.56
C VAL A 119 -7.01 6.75 18.56
N GLU A 120 -7.70 7.80 18.12
CA GLU A 120 -8.19 8.86 19.01
C GLU A 120 -9.24 8.37 20.00
N ALA A 121 -10.17 7.50 19.57
CA ALA A 121 -11.18 6.91 20.44
C ALA A 121 -10.60 5.96 21.50
N CYS A 122 -9.44 5.37 21.19
CA CYS A 122 -8.72 4.44 22.07
C CYS A 122 -7.61 5.09 22.88
N ALA A 123 -7.40 6.41 22.75
CA ALA A 123 -6.49 7.16 23.59
C ALA A 123 -7.16 7.45 24.94
N GLU A 124 -6.59 6.92 26.02
CA GLU A 124 -7.01 7.16 27.41
C GLU A 124 -6.45 8.48 27.97
#